data_AF-A0A7S3JHG6-F1
#
_entry.id   AF-A0A7S3JHG6-F1
#
_cell.length_a   1.000
_cell.length_b   1.000
_cell.length_c   1.000
_cell.angle_alpha   90.00
_cell.angle_beta   90.00
_cell.angle_gamma   90.00
#
_symmetry.space_group_name_H-M   'P 1'
#
loop_
_entity.id
_entity.type
_entity.pdbx_description
1 polymer ?
#
loop_
_entity_poly.entity_id
_entity_poly.type
_entity_poly.pdbx_seq_one_letter_code
_entity_poly.pdbx_strand_id
1 'polypeptide(L)'
;ERLNDLNFAFTIIFCVEMVLKIVGQGIHMYLNDTMNYLDGSVVILSIVELAFLSDSGGALSAFRAVRIFRTFRVLRVARLLRSMQSMQVIIGVIGRSISSFVYLALLMLIFIFIYSLMGMQLFGGIYNNFPEDKPR
;
A
#
# COMPACT_ATOMS: atom_id res chain seq x y z
N GLU A 1 -27.90 -0.44 4.77
CA GLU A 1 -28.02 -1.49 5.82
C GLU A 1 -27.27 -2.76 5.44
N ARG A 2 -27.70 -3.51 4.40
CA ARG A 2 -27.10 -4.80 3.97
C ARG A 2 -25.55 -4.85 3.88
N LEU A 3 -24.90 -3.78 3.42
CA LEU A 3 -23.43 -3.73 3.28
C LEU A 3 -22.69 -3.57 4.62
N ASN A 4 -23.30 -2.88 5.59
CA ASN A 4 -22.69 -2.69 6.91
C ASN A 4 -22.79 -3.97 7.74
N ASP A 5 -23.88 -4.71 7.63
CA ASP A 5 -24.06 -6.00 8.30
C ASP A 5 -23.03 -7.03 7.81
N LEU A 6 -22.76 -7.06 6.50
CA LEU A 6 -21.72 -7.91 5.92
C LEU A 6 -20.33 -7.50 6.37
N ASN A 7 -20.00 -6.20 6.37
CA ASN A 7 -18.71 -5.72 6.86
C ASN A 7 -18.48 -6.07 8.34
N PHE A 8 -19.53 -5.99 9.15
CA PHE A 8 -19.48 -6.37 10.56
C PHE A 8 -19.24 -7.88 10.73
N ALA A 9 -19.99 -8.72 10.01
CA ALA A 9 -19.80 -10.17 10.02
C ALA A 9 -18.39 -10.58 9.56
N PHE A 10 -17.90 -9.98 8.47
CA PHE A 10 -16.53 -10.22 7.99
C PHE A 10 -15.48 -9.78 9.01
N THR A 11 -15.67 -8.64 9.68
CA THR A 11 -14.73 -8.15 10.70
C THR A 11 -14.64 -9.12 11.88
N ILE A 12 -15.76 -9.69 12.33
CA ILE A 12 -15.77 -10.70 13.40
C ILE A 12 -15.03 -11.96 12.97
N ILE A 13 -15.32 -12.49 11.77
CA ILE A 13 -14.66 -13.69 11.24
C ILE A 13 -13.15 -13.49 11.15
N PHE A 14 -12.70 -12.33 10.64
CA PHE A 14 -11.27 -12.03 10.53
C PHE A 14 -10.60 -11.82 11.88
N CYS A 15 -11.31 -11.25 12.85
CA CYS A 15 -10.82 -11.09 14.21
C CYS A 15 -10.59 -12.48 14.86
N VAL A 16 -11.55 -13.39 14.73
CA VAL A 16 -11.42 -14.78 15.21
C VAL A 16 -10.27 -15.49 14.50
N GLU A 17 -10.14 -15.34 13.18
CA GLU A 17 -9.05 -15.94 12.42
C GLU A 17 -7.67 -15.42 12.87
N MET A 18 -7.55 -14.12 13.16
CA MET A 18 -6.32 -13.51 13.67
C MET A 18 -5.95 -14.07 15.04
N VAL A 19 -6.92 -14.17 15.96
CA VAL A 19 -6.72 -14.73 17.30
C VAL A 19 -6.28 -16.19 17.20
N LEU A 20 -6.90 -16.99 16.34
CA LEU A 20 -6.51 -18.38 16.10
C LEU A 20 -5.08 -18.50 15.55
N LYS A 21 -4.66 -17.61 14.62
CA LYS A 21 -3.29 -17.59 14.10
C LYS A 21 -2.26 -17.21 15.16
N ILE A 22 -2.58 -16.23 16.02
CA ILE A 22 -1.70 -15.79 17.11
C ILE A 22 -1.52 -16.90 18.15
N VAL A 23 -2.61 -17.60 18.51
CA VAL A 23 -2.56 -18.71 19.48
C VAL A 23 -1.84 -19.92 18.89
N GLY A 24 -2.03 -20.23 17.60
CA GLY A 24 -1.41 -21.39 16.95
C GLY A 24 0.08 -21.24 16.64
N GLN A 25 0.54 -20.05 16.26
CA GLN A 25 1.95 -19.82 15.87
C GLN A 25 2.78 -19.15 16.98
N GLY A 26 2.14 -18.55 17.98
CA GLY A 26 2.80 -17.74 19.00
C GLY A 26 3.15 -16.34 18.52
N ILE A 27 3.04 -15.34 19.40
CA ILE A 27 3.19 -13.90 19.11
C ILE A 27 4.54 -13.59 18.43
N HIS A 28 5.61 -14.26 18.87
CA HIS A 28 6.97 -13.98 18.38
C HIS A 28 7.25 -14.50 16.97
N MET A 29 6.70 -15.67 16.61
CA MET A 29 6.79 -16.19 15.23
C MET A 29 5.81 -15.47 14.30
N TYR A 30 4.64 -15.06 14.81
CA TYR A 30 3.65 -14.33 14.03
C TYR A 30 4.18 -12.97 13.54
N LEU A 31 4.95 -12.26 14.38
CA LEU A 31 5.51 -10.94 14.04
C LEU A 31 6.70 -10.99 13.09
N ASN A 32 7.39 -12.14 12.95
CA ASN A 32 8.57 -12.26 12.10
C ASN A 32 8.23 -12.66 10.66
N ASP A 33 7.00 -13.15 10.40
CA ASP A 33 6.54 -13.46 9.06
C ASP A 33 5.85 -12.23 8.44
N THR A 34 6.51 -11.63 7.44
CA THR A 34 6.01 -10.49 6.66
C THR A 34 4.59 -10.69 6.17
N MET A 35 4.22 -11.93 5.88
CA MET A 35 2.92 -12.21 5.34
C MET A 35 1.81 -12.30 6.41
N ASN A 36 2.15 -12.63 7.65
CA ASN A 36 1.21 -12.56 8.77
C ASN A 36 0.97 -11.11 9.20
N TYR A 37 2.00 -10.26 9.11
CA TYR A 37 1.87 -8.83 9.37
C TYR A 37 0.83 -8.15 8.47
N LEU A 38 0.85 -8.49 7.17
CA LEU A 38 -0.14 -7.98 6.22
C LEU A 38 -1.57 -8.41 6.60
N ASP A 39 -1.73 -9.65 7.02
CA ASP A 39 -3.04 -10.18 7.42
C ASP A 39 -3.58 -9.49 8.69
N GLY A 40 -2.72 -9.29 9.69
CA GLY A 40 -3.05 -8.55 10.91
C GLY A 40 -3.36 -7.07 10.63
N SER A 41 -2.64 -6.44 9.70
CA SER A 41 -2.90 -5.04 9.31
C SER A 41 -4.32 -4.87 8.75
N VAL A 42 -4.81 -5.82 7.95
CA VAL A 42 -6.15 -5.78 7.36
C VAL A 42 -7.23 -5.90 8.44
N VAL A 43 -7.01 -6.69 9.49
CA VAL A 43 -7.96 -6.80 10.62
C VAL A 43 -8.04 -5.48 11.39
N ILE A 44 -6.89 -4.90 11.74
CA ILE A 44 -6.82 -3.60 12.43
C ILE A 44 -7.52 -2.51 11.60
N LEU A 45 -7.25 -2.47 10.29
CA LEU A 45 -7.88 -1.52 9.38
C LEU A 45 -9.39 -1.72 9.22
N SER A 46 -9.88 -2.96 9.29
CA SER A 46 -11.32 -3.25 9.24
C SER A 46 -12.04 -2.76 10.49
N ILE A 47 -11.40 -2.85 11.66
CA ILE A 47 -11.91 -2.27 12.92
C ILE A 47 -11.93 -0.74 12.83
N VAL A 48 -10.87 -0.13 12.29
CA VAL A 48 -10.78 1.32 12.07
C VAL A 48 -11.84 1.81 11.06
N GLU A 49 -12.10 1.07 9.98
CA GLU A 49 -13.17 1.37 9.01
C GLU A 49 -14.54 1.42 9.71
N LEU A 50 -14.84 0.44 10.58
CA LEU A 50 -16.09 0.38 11.33
C LEU A 50 -16.23 1.57 12.30
N ALA A 51 -15.13 1.93 12.99
CA ALA A 51 -15.10 3.03 13.96
C ALA A 51 -15.23 4.41 13.28
N PHE A 52 -14.58 4.63 12.14
CA PHE A 52 -14.66 5.90 11.40
C PHE A 52 -15.98 6.08 10.64
N LEU A 53 -16.63 5.00 10.23
CA LEU A 53 -17.96 5.09 9.60
C LEU A 53 -19.07 5.39 10.61
N SER A 54 -18.84 5.12 11.90
CA SER A 54 -19.80 5.40 12.98
C SER A 54 -19.64 6.80 13.57
N ASP A 55 -18.45 7.39 13.54
CA ASP A 55 -18.19 8.75 14.03
C ASP A 55 -18.13 9.75 12.86
N SER A 56 -19.28 10.34 12.50
CA SER A 56 -19.43 11.30 11.39
C SER A 56 -18.93 12.73 11.71
N GLY A 57 -17.87 12.84 12.52
CA GLY A 57 -17.23 14.10 12.91
C GLY A 57 -16.23 14.62 11.87
N GLY A 58 -16.70 15.32 10.83
CA GLY A 58 -15.87 16.18 9.98
C GLY A 58 -15.75 15.75 8.52
N ALA A 59 -16.53 16.40 7.65
CA ALA A 59 -16.66 16.08 6.22
C ALA A 59 -15.32 16.02 5.45
N LEU A 60 -14.31 16.82 5.80
CA LEU A 60 -13.02 16.82 5.10
C LEU A 60 -12.13 15.62 5.46
N SER A 61 -12.19 15.15 6.71
CA SER A 61 -11.53 13.92 7.17
C SER A 61 -12.20 12.69 6.56
N ALA A 62 -13.54 12.70 6.53
CA ALA A 62 -14.35 11.64 5.96
C ALA A 62 -14.02 11.37 4.47
N PHE A 63 -13.83 12.41 3.64
CA PHE A 63 -13.49 12.19 2.21
C PHE A 63 -12.14 11.51 2.00
N ARG A 64 -11.10 11.88 2.78
CA ARG A 64 -9.78 11.21 2.70
C ARG A 64 -9.85 9.79 3.27
N ALA A 65 -10.50 9.63 4.42
CA ALA A 65 -10.68 8.34 5.07
C ALA A 65 -11.48 7.36 4.17
N VAL A 66 -12.56 7.80 3.54
CA VAL A 66 -13.35 6.99 2.59
C VAL A 66 -12.51 6.53 1.39
N ARG A 67 -11.62 7.38 0.86
CA ARG A 67 -10.74 7.02 -0.26
C ARG A 67 -9.73 5.95 0.15
N ILE A 68 -9.13 6.13 1.32
CA ILE A 68 -8.22 5.20 1.99
C ILE A 68 -8.94 3.85 2.20
N PHE A 69 -10.12 3.83 2.84
CA PHE A 69 -10.91 2.62 3.07
C PHE A 69 -11.30 1.88 1.78
N ARG A 70 -11.57 2.58 0.68
CA ARG A 70 -11.80 1.94 -0.63
C ARG A 70 -10.59 1.16 -1.13
N THR A 71 -9.39 1.72 -1.00
CA THR A 71 -8.15 1.03 -1.38
C THR A 71 -7.89 -0.19 -0.46
N PHE A 72 -8.25 -0.12 0.82
CA PHE A 72 -8.14 -1.26 1.73
C PHE A 72 -9.05 -2.43 1.40
N ARG A 73 -10.21 -2.20 0.76
CA ARG A 73 -11.04 -3.29 0.25
C ARG A 73 -10.34 -4.10 -0.84
N VAL A 74 -9.50 -3.45 -1.65
CA VAL A 74 -8.68 -4.14 -2.66
C VAL A 74 -7.68 -5.08 -1.99
N LEU A 75 -7.12 -4.71 -0.84
CA LEU A 75 -6.23 -5.59 -0.05
C LEU A 75 -6.95 -6.84 0.47
N ARG A 76 -8.23 -6.75 0.83
CA ARG A 76 -9.04 -7.94 1.18
C ARG A 76 -9.17 -8.91 -0.01
N VAL A 77 -9.36 -8.40 -1.22
CA VAL A 77 -9.41 -9.23 -2.44
C VAL A 77 -8.03 -9.80 -2.78
N ALA A 78 -6.95 -9.05 -2.54
CA ALA A 78 -5.59 -9.53 -2.69
C ALA A 78 -5.25 -10.70 -1.73
N ARG A 79 -6.02 -10.88 -0.65
CA ARG A 79 -5.91 -12.06 0.22
C ARG A 79 -6.32 -13.36 -0.48
N LEU A 80 -7.37 -13.33 -1.32
CA LEU A 80 -7.80 -14.49 -2.10
C LEU A 80 -6.69 -14.94 -3.04
N LEU A 81 -6.02 -13.96 -3.65
CA LEU A 81 -4.85 -14.21 -4.47
C LEU A 81 -3.73 -14.87 -3.66
N ARG A 82 -3.56 -14.50 -2.39
CA ARG A 82 -2.60 -15.15 -1.51
C ARG A 82 -3.03 -16.54 -1.03
N SER A 83 -4.31 -16.88 -0.97
CA SER A 83 -4.74 -18.25 -0.61
C SER A 83 -4.36 -19.26 -1.68
N MET A 84 -4.12 -18.81 -2.91
CA MET A 84 -3.63 -19.64 -4.00
C MET A 84 -2.13 -19.88 -3.85
N GLN A 85 -1.75 -21.14 -3.62
CA GLN A 85 -0.34 -21.54 -3.47
C GLN A 85 0.54 -21.12 -4.66
N SER A 86 -0.02 -21.13 -5.88
CA SER A 86 0.67 -20.69 -7.10
C SER A 86 1.12 -19.23 -7.05
N MET A 87 0.29 -18.34 -6.50
CA MET A 87 0.58 -16.92 -6.43
C MET A 87 1.61 -16.59 -5.35
N GLN A 88 1.64 -17.35 -4.25
CA GLN A 88 2.66 -17.19 -3.21
C GLN A 88 4.07 -17.45 -3.76
N VAL A 89 4.23 -18.46 -4.64
CA VAL A 89 5.50 -18.75 -5.31
C VAL A 89 5.92 -17.57 -6.19
N ILE A 90 5.00 -17.02 -6.99
CA ILE A 90 5.28 -15.88 -7.86
C ILE A 90 5.70 -14.65 -7.04
N ILE A 91 4.99 -14.33 -5.96
CA ILE A 91 5.33 -13.21 -5.08
C ILE A 91 6.71 -13.42 -4.45
N GLY A 92 7.04 -14.65 -4.04
CA GLY A 92 8.35 -15.00 -3.51
C GLY A 92 9.47 -14.82 -4.54
N VAL A 93 9.25 -15.21 -5.80
CA VAL A 93 10.20 -15.02 -6.90
C VAL A 93 10.39 -13.53 -7.20
N ILE A 94 9.30 -12.76 -7.28
CA ILE A 94 9.35 -11.31 -7.49
C ILE A 94 10.15 -10.64 -6.36
N GLY A 95 9.89 -11.02 -5.11
CA GLY A 95 10.60 -10.47 -3.95
C GLY A 95 12.11 -10.76 -4.01
N ARG A 96 12.52 -11.95 -4.44
CA ARG A 96 13.95 -12.27 -4.62
C ARG A 96 14.56 -11.47 -5.77
N SER A 97 13.85 -11.35 -6.90
CA SER A 97 14.32 -10.60 -8.08
C SER A 97 14.46 -9.11 -7.80
N ILE A 98 13.60 -8.53 -6.95
CA ILE A 98 13.63 -7.10 -6.65
C ILE A 98 14.94 -6.69 -5.98
N SER A 99 15.49 -7.53 -5.09
CA SER A 99 16.76 -7.26 -4.42
C SER A 99 17.90 -7.09 -5.44
N SER A 100 17.96 -7.96 -6.46
CA SER A 100 18.91 -7.81 -7.56
C SER A 100 18.62 -6.61 -8.45
N PHE A 101 17.34 -6.30 -8.65
CA PHE A 101 16.90 -5.19 -9.49
C PHE A 101 17.22 -3.81 -8.89
N VAL A 102 17.31 -3.70 -7.55
CA VAL A 102 17.67 -2.46 -6.87
C VAL A 102 19.05 -1.94 -7.32
N TYR A 103 20.03 -2.82 -7.48
CA TYR A 103 21.37 -2.42 -7.95
C TYR A 103 21.33 -1.86 -9.38
N LEU A 104 20.56 -2.49 -10.27
CA LEU A 104 20.36 -2.01 -11.64
C LEU A 104 19.61 -0.66 -11.64
N ALA A 105 18.57 -0.52 -10.82
CA ALA A 105 17.82 0.71 -10.69
C ALA A 105 18.68 1.86 -10.16
N LEU A 106 19.55 1.60 -9.18
CA LEU A 106 20.48 2.58 -8.64
C LEU A 106 21.51 3.03 -9.69
N LEU A 107 22.05 2.09 -10.47
CA LEU A 107 22.94 2.41 -11.58
C LEU A 107 22.24 3.29 -12.62
N MET A 108 21.02 2.92 -13.01
CA MET A 108 20.19 3.70 -13.94
C MET A 108 19.90 5.11 -13.39
N LEU A 109 19.66 5.24 -12.08
CA LEU A 109 19.43 6.53 -11.45
C LEU A 109 20.68 7.43 -11.53
N ILE A 110 21.87 6.89 -11.29
CA ILE A 110 23.13 7.63 -11.44
C ILE A 110 23.33 8.05 -12.90
N PHE A 111 23.05 7.16 -13.85
CA PHE A 111 23.14 7.46 -15.27
C PHE A 111 22.21 8.62 -15.64
N ILE A 112 20.93 8.53 -15.29
CA ILE A 112 19.94 9.60 -15.52
C ILE A 112 20.39 10.91 -14.85
N PHE A 113 20.96 10.86 -13.65
CA PHE A 113 21.45 12.05 -12.95
C PHE A 113 22.57 12.76 -13.72
N ILE A 114 23.55 12.02 -14.26
CA ILE A 114 24.63 12.59 -15.08
C ILE A 114 24.06 13.27 -16.33
N TYR A 115 23.16 12.59 -17.07
CA TYR A 115 22.53 13.20 -18.25
C TYR A 115 21.65 14.39 -17.91
N SER A 116 20.96 14.36 -16.77
CA SER A 116 20.17 15.49 -16.30
C SER A 116 21.05 16.72 -16.02
N LEU A 117 22.21 16.54 -15.38
CA LEU A 117 23.18 17.63 -15.18
C LEU A 117 23.75 18.14 -16.49
N MET A 118 24.10 17.26 -17.42
CA MET A 118 24.54 17.66 -18.76
C MET A 118 23.44 18.45 -19.49
N GLY A 119 22.19 18.01 -19.41
CA GLY A 119 21.04 18.71 -19.97
C GLY A 119 20.83 20.09 -19.33
N MET A 120 21.03 20.22 -18.02
CA MET A 120 20.96 21.51 -17.34
C MET A 120 22.11 22.45 -17.72
N GLN A 121 23.30 21.93 -18.03
CA GLN A 121 24.40 22.77 -18.52
C GLN A 121 24.18 23.22 -19.97
N LEU A 122 23.61 22.35 -20.81
CA LEU A 122 23.36 22.64 -22.21
C LEU A 122 22.11 23.49 -22.45
N PHE A 123 21.06 23.31 -21.66
CA PHE A 123 19.75 23.93 -21.86
C PHE A 123 19.27 24.78 -20.69
N GLY A 124 20.02 24.83 -19.58
CA GLY A 124 19.69 25.66 -18.43
C GLY A 124 19.76 27.13 -18.77
N GLY A 125 18.62 27.82 -18.67
CA GLY A 125 18.52 29.26 -18.92
C GLY A 125 18.20 29.66 -20.36
N ILE A 126 18.29 28.74 -21.34
CA ILE A 126 17.99 29.05 -22.76
C ILE A 126 16.51 29.41 -22.95
N TYR A 127 15.62 28.78 -22.17
CA TYR A 127 14.18 29.06 -22.21
C TYR A 127 13.74 30.20 -21.28
N ASN A 128 14.66 30.94 -20.66
CA ASN A 128 14.29 32.02 -19.72
C ASN A 128 14.03 33.38 -20.41
N ASN A 129 14.09 33.43 -21.74
CA ASN A 129 13.78 34.63 -22.55
C ASN A 129 12.29 34.69 -22.96
N PHE A 130 11.38 34.39 -22.04
CA PHE A 130 9.99 34.75 -22.25
C PHE A 130 9.82 36.24 -21.91
N PRO A 131 9.29 37.07 -22.82
CA PRO A 131 8.98 38.46 -22.50
C PRO A 131 8.01 38.49 -21.31
N GLU A 132 8.32 39.35 -20.34
CA GLU A 132 7.66 39.51 -19.04
C GLU A 132 6.16 39.92 -19.14
N ASP A 133 5.66 40.13 -20.36
CA ASP A 133 4.33 40.67 -20.68
C ASP A 133 3.20 39.63 -20.83
N LYS A 134 3.41 38.35 -20.52
CA LYS A 134 2.31 37.38 -20.51
C LYS A 134 2.24 36.61 -19.19
N PRO A 135 1.13 36.71 -18.44
CA PRO A 135 0.95 35.91 -17.24
C PRO A 135 0.89 34.42 -17.61
N ARG A 136 1.52 33.62 -16.73
CA ARG A 136 1.79 32.19 -16.86
C ARG A 136 0.54 31.34 -17.11
#